data_AF-A0A0T6LKU8-F1
#
_entry.id   AF-A0A0T6LKU8-F1
#
_cell.length_a   1.000
_cell.length_b   1.000
_cell.length_c   1.000
_cell.angle_alpha   90.00
_cell.angle_beta   90.00
_cell.angle_gamma   90.00
#
_symmetry.space_group_name_H-M   'P 1'
#
loop_
_entity.id
_entity.type
_entity.pdbx_description
1 polymer ?
#
loop_
_entity_poly.entity_id
_entity_poly.type
_entity_poly.pdbx_seq_one_letter_code
_entity_poly.pdbx_strand_id
1 'polypeptide(L)'
;MVAAGGAGRSVVVTETGSGETVRVSLDEDRVALDAAKLCGARFVPVASAPLPGHIVVFRPWKIGRYGGISCTEAQRVRWQAAARRYLDAVSRALEELHRAHGGRRASVDLYHRVRSWATPGEPFPWPGRRRRTAARSARAQQVFLERLEHAAQEYRPVREEIEALVAAHRAEQQAVQEERRRAAERLRQVVRTVASHRHWVHAPSRSGRTVNIGISPEAPSEPAPPRLTAYELEESLLELWRSTSPRPRFAWDPDACAEVERECRDLGEPMAFSTWWNQVTRHTWRTTPSGPTPAPPPTRPSFGGTGSLGSGGYIGGFGTSF
;
A
#
# COMPACT_ATOMS: atom_id res chain seq x y z
N MET A 1 -52.13 -22.03 24.74
CA MET A 1 -50.97 -22.94 24.89
C MET A 1 -49.80 -22.05 25.28
N VAL A 2 -49.40 -22.19 26.55
CA VAL A 2 -48.52 -21.31 27.32
C VAL A 2 -47.08 -21.86 27.29
N ALA A 3 -46.14 -20.98 27.68
CA ALA A 3 -44.72 -21.21 28.00
C ALA A 3 -43.77 -21.15 26.80
N ALA A 4 -42.55 -20.61 26.88
CA ALA A 4 -41.77 -19.82 27.85
C ALA A 4 -40.46 -19.47 27.07
N GLY A 5 -39.67 -18.41 27.29
CA GLY A 5 -39.35 -17.64 28.47
C GLY A 5 -37.81 -17.70 28.68
N GLY A 6 -37.17 -16.55 28.91
CA GLY A 6 -35.81 -16.44 29.49
C GLY A 6 -34.66 -16.38 28.47
N ALA A 7 -33.98 -15.26 28.24
CA ALA A 7 -33.16 -14.46 29.16
C ALA A 7 -31.93 -15.20 29.72
N GLY A 8 -30.76 -14.60 29.49
CA GLY A 8 -29.48 -14.97 30.10
C GLY A 8 -28.62 -15.84 29.18
N ARG A 9 -27.30 -15.72 29.18
CA ARG A 9 -26.43 -14.94 30.04
C ARG A 9 -25.04 -15.07 29.42
N SER A 10 -24.29 -14.00 29.50
CA SER A 10 -22.84 -13.97 29.34
C SER A 10 -22.19 -15.21 29.94
N VAL A 11 -21.37 -15.91 29.16
CA VAL A 11 -20.22 -16.62 29.71
C VAL A 11 -19.02 -15.75 29.39
N VAL A 12 -18.91 -14.69 30.21
CA VAL A 12 -17.60 -14.21 30.62
C VAL A 12 -17.13 -15.26 31.61
N VAL A 13 -16.22 -16.13 31.17
CA VAL A 13 -15.23 -16.72 32.06
C VAL A 13 -13.95 -15.98 31.77
N THR A 14 -13.77 -14.93 32.57
CA THR A 14 -12.48 -14.33 32.89
C THR A 14 -11.56 -15.41 33.45
N GLU A 15 -10.52 -15.74 32.70
CA GLU A 15 -9.22 -15.95 33.31
C GLU A 15 -8.25 -14.90 32.77
N THR A 16 -7.65 -14.25 33.74
CA THR A 16 -6.79 -13.08 33.68
C THR A 16 -5.53 -13.33 32.88
N GLY A 17 -5.43 -12.65 31.75
CA GLY A 17 -4.24 -12.58 30.92
C GLY A 17 -4.55 -11.91 29.59
N SER A 18 -5.10 -10.69 29.60
CA SER A 18 -5.52 -9.97 28.39
C SER A 18 -4.31 -9.54 27.55
N GLY A 19 -3.70 -10.51 26.87
CA GLY A 19 -2.69 -10.35 25.83
C GLY A 19 -3.29 -10.46 24.44
N GLU A 20 -4.57 -10.09 24.25
CA GLU A 20 -5.17 -10.08 22.92
C GLU A 20 -4.46 -9.02 22.08
N THR A 21 -3.66 -9.49 21.12
CA THR A 21 -2.94 -8.64 20.18
C THR A 21 -3.90 -8.13 19.12
N VAL A 22 -4.01 -6.80 19.03
CA VAL A 22 -4.80 -6.11 18.01
C VAL A 22 -3.84 -5.57 16.95
N ARG A 23 -4.25 -5.61 15.67
CA ARG A 23 -3.53 -4.92 14.59
C ARG A 23 -4.04 -3.49 14.44
N VAL A 24 -3.12 -2.53 14.40
CA VAL A 24 -3.44 -1.10 14.28
C VAL A 24 -2.69 -0.47 13.10
N SER A 25 -3.35 0.45 12.38
CA SER A 25 -2.62 1.45 11.58
C SER A 25 -1.96 2.40 12.55
N LEU A 26 -0.75 2.84 12.20
CA LEU A 26 -0.15 4.01 12.78
C LEU A 26 0.01 5.04 11.67
N ASP A 27 -0.77 6.10 11.75
CA ASP A 27 -0.63 7.23 10.85
C ASP A 27 0.33 8.23 11.48
N GLU A 28 1.43 8.52 10.80
CA GLU A 28 2.31 9.63 11.12
C GLU A 28 1.62 10.94 10.69
N ASP A 29 0.97 11.62 11.63
CA ASP A 29 0.26 12.87 11.34
C ASP A 29 1.21 14.07 11.47
N ARG A 30 1.38 14.79 10.37
CA ARG A 30 2.13 16.07 10.34
C ARG A 30 1.16 17.22 10.61
N VAL A 31 1.09 17.64 11.85
CA VAL A 31 0.16 18.67 12.30
C VAL A 31 0.81 20.04 12.17
N ALA A 32 0.28 20.88 11.26
CA ALA A 32 0.75 22.25 11.07
C ALA A 32 0.47 23.12 12.32
N LEU A 33 1.40 23.99 12.72
CA LEU A 33 1.20 24.87 13.89
C LEU A 33 0.61 26.24 13.50
N ASP A 34 0.90 26.72 12.29
CA ASP A 34 0.35 27.95 11.68
C ASP A 34 0.38 29.20 12.59
N ALA A 35 1.41 29.33 13.44
CA ALA A 35 1.50 30.41 14.45
C ALA A 35 1.39 31.83 13.85
N ALA A 36 2.01 32.05 12.68
CA ALA A 36 1.92 33.33 11.97
C ALA A 36 0.49 33.65 11.52
N LYS A 37 -0.24 32.65 11.00
CA LYS A 37 -1.65 32.79 10.59
C LYS A 37 -2.55 33.05 11.80
N LEU A 38 -2.29 32.37 12.90
CA LEU A 38 -3.03 32.49 14.15
C LEU A 38 -2.86 33.87 14.80
N CYS A 39 -1.65 34.43 14.75
CA CYS A 39 -1.30 35.69 15.43
C CYS A 39 -1.37 36.94 14.53
N GLY A 40 -1.46 36.76 13.20
CA GLY A 40 -1.65 37.82 12.22
C GLY A 40 -0.54 38.87 12.21
N ALA A 41 -0.91 40.13 11.90
CA ALA A 41 0.02 41.26 11.77
C ALA A 41 0.79 41.62 13.06
N ARG A 42 0.44 41.00 14.19
CA ARG A 42 1.13 41.17 15.47
C ARG A 42 2.28 40.20 15.68
N PHE A 43 2.34 39.14 14.88
CA PHE A 43 3.40 38.15 14.93
C PHE A 43 4.66 38.70 14.26
N VAL A 44 5.78 38.69 14.97
CA VAL A 44 7.08 39.09 14.43
C VAL A 44 8.01 37.90 14.63
N PRO A 45 8.33 37.12 13.58
CA PRO A 45 9.22 35.96 13.70
C PRO A 45 10.57 36.37 14.31
N VAL A 46 11.09 35.56 15.21
CA VAL A 46 12.38 35.82 15.87
C VAL A 46 13.40 34.77 15.46
N ALA A 47 14.52 35.20 14.88
CA ALA A 47 15.56 34.30 14.39
C ALA A 47 16.20 33.43 15.49
N SER A 48 16.27 33.93 16.73
CA SER A 48 16.81 33.19 17.87
C SER A 48 15.86 32.13 18.42
N ALA A 49 14.61 32.07 17.95
CA ALA A 49 13.56 31.17 18.43
C ALA A 49 12.69 30.69 17.25
N PRO A 50 13.27 29.95 16.28
CA PRO A 50 12.53 29.51 15.11
C PRO A 50 11.42 28.54 15.51
N LEU A 51 10.18 28.89 15.20
CA LEU A 51 9.03 28.00 15.41
C LEU A 51 9.02 26.89 14.36
N PRO A 52 8.80 25.61 14.76
CA PRO A 52 8.61 24.55 13.79
C PRO A 52 7.33 24.79 12.98
N GLY A 53 7.35 24.48 11.68
CA GLY A 53 6.16 24.59 10.84
C GLY A 53 5.10 23.54 11.14
N HIS A 54 5.54 22.36 11.58
CA HIS A 54 4.70 21.22 11.92
C HIS A 54 5.30 20.42 13.08
N ILE A 55 4.45 19.63 13.73
CA ILE A 55 4.84 18.59 14.69
C ILE A 55 4.42 17.22 14.14
N VAL A 56 5.11 16.18 14.60
CA VAL A 56 4.83 14.80 14.20
C VAL A 56 4.18 14.07 15.37
N VAL A 57 3.03 13.43 15.13
CA VAL A 57 2.31 12.63 16.13
C VAL A 57 1.80 11.36 15.49
N PHE A 58 2.02 10.22 16.15
CA PHE A 58 1.43 8.96 15.73
C PHE A 58 0.01 8.81 16.26
N ARG A 59 -0.94 8.55 15.36
CA ARG A 59 -2.34 8.27 15.72
C ARG A 59 -2.67 6.82 15.42
N PRO A 60 -2.98 5.99 16.45
CA PRO A 60 -3.38 4.62 16.23
C PRO A 60 -4.84 4.56 15.78
N TRP A 61 -5.08 3.98 14.61
CA TRP A 61 -6.41 3.68 14.10
C TRP A 61 -6.60 2.18 14.00
N LYS A 62 -7.80 1.68 14.31
CA LYS A 62 -8.10 0.26 14.14
C LYS A 62 -8.28 -0.04 12.65
N ILE A 63 -7.37 -0.80 12.06
CA ILE A 63 -7.56 -1.38 10.71
C ILE A 63 -8.27 -2.73 10.86
N GLY A 64 -9.01 -3.12 9.83
CA GLY A 64 -9.55 -4.48 9.68
C GLY A 64 -8.45 -5.57 9.59
N ARG A 65 -8.83 -6.79 9.21
CA ARG A 65 -7.97 -8.00 9.34
C ARG A 65 -6.61 -7.96 8.62
N TYR A 66 -6.35 -7.03 7.71
CA TYR A 66 -5.16 -7.05 6.84
C TYR A 66 -4.46 -5.69 6.83
N GLY A 67 -3.24 -5.64 7.39
CA GLY A 67 -2.38 -4.46 7.44
C GLY A 67 -2.36 -3.81 8.83
N GLY A 68 -1.16 -3.53 9.34
CA GLY A 68 -0.95 -2.85 10.62
C GLY A 68 0.10 -3.51 11.49
N ILE A 69 0.56 -2.76 12.48
CA ILE A 69 1.51 -3.20 13.49
C ILE A 69 0.73 -3.93 14.59
N SER A 70 1.26 -5.05 15.06
CA SER A 70 0.68 -5.80 16.17
C SER A 70 1.01 -5.10 17.49
N CYS A 71 0.00 -4.76 18.29
CA CYS A 71 0.17 -4.25 19.64
C CYS A 71 -0.91 -4.81 20.56
N THR A 72 -0.72 -4.72 21.88
CA THR A 72 -1.79 -5.02 22.83
C THR A 72 -2.84 -3.90 22.81
N GLU A 73 -4.08 -4.22 23.19
CA GLU A 73 -5.13 -3.20 23.35
C GLU A 73 -4.74 -2.14 24.40
N ALA A 74 -4.06 -2.55 25.47
CA ALA A 74 -3.54 -1.63 26.49
C ALA A 74 -2.51 -0.64 25.92
N GLN A 75 -1.60 -1.11 25.06
CA GLN A 75 -0.66 -0.23 24.34
C GLN A 75 -1.40 0.76 23.44
N ARG A 76 -2.38 0.28 22.65
CA ARG A 76 -3.19 1.13 21.77
C ARG A 76 -3.85 2.28 22.54
N VAL A 77 -4.53 1.96 23.64
CA VAL A 77 -5.21 2.94 24.50
C VAL A 77 -4.21 3.93 25.09
N ARG A 78 -3.06 3.44 25.57
CA ARG A 78 -1.99 4.29 26.11
C ARG A 78 -1.44 5.25 25.06
N TRP A 79 -1.16 4.76 23.85
CA TRP A 79 -0.64 5.58 22.75
C TRP A 79 -1.64 6.64 22.33
N GLN A 80 -2.93 6.28 22.21
CA GLN A 80 -4.00 7.22 21.90
C GLN A 80 -4.13 8.31 22.98
N ALA A 81 -4.09 7.92 24.26
CA ALA A 81 -4.14 8.87 25.37
C ALA A 81 -2.92 9.81 25.38
N ALA A 82 -1.72 9.30 25.10
CA ALA A 82 -0.51 10.11 25.03
C ALA A 82 -0.54 11.10 23.86
N ALA A 83 -0.95 10.66 22.67
CA ALA A 83 -1.12 11.52 21.50
C ALA A 83 -2.15 12.64 21.77
N ARG A 84 -3.28 12.30 22.42
CA ARG A 84 -4.29 13.29 22.82
C ARG A 84 -3.71 14.31 23.81
N ARG A 85 -3.06 13.88 24.90
CA ARG A 85 -2.45 14.79 25.87
C ARG A 85 -1.43 15.72 25.23
N TYR A 86 -0.58 15.19 24.35
CA TYR A 86 0.40 16.00 23.62
C TYR A 86 -0.27 17.07 22.76
N LEU A 87 -1.25 16.68 21.94
CA LEU A 87 -1.98 17.60 21.07
C LEU A 87 -2.81 18.62 21.86
N ASP A 88 -3.40 18.25 22.99
CA ASP A 88 -4.12 19.15 23.90
C ASP A 88 -3.15 20.19 24.50
N ALA A 89 -1.96 19.78 24.93
CA ALA A 89 -0.93 20.67 25.47
C ALA A 89 -0.45 21.69 24.42
N VAL A 90 -0.18 21.24 23.20
CA VAL A 90 0.22 22.12 22.08
C VAL A 90 -0.92 23.06 21.69
N SER A 91 -2.15 22.57 21.67
CA SER A 91 -3.34 23.39 21.38
C SER A 91 -3.48 24.54 22.38
N ARG A 92 -3.37 24.25 23.69
CA ARG A 92 -3.38 25.27 24.74
C ARG A 92 -2.21 26.26 24.59
N ALA A 93 -1.01 25.77 24.25
CA ALA A 93 0.14 26.63 24.01
C ALA A 93 -0.09 27.59 22.83
N LEU A 94 -0.74 27.14 21.75
CA LEU A 94 -1.12 27.98 20.61
C LEU A 94 -2.16 29.04 20.99
N GLU A 95 -3.17 28.67 21.76
CA GLU A 95 -4.16 29.63 22.27
C GLU A 95 -3.53 30.69 23.17
N GLU A 96 -2.56 30.30 23.99
CA GLU A 96 -1.79 31.22 24.82
C GLU A 96 -0.89 32.12 24.00
N LEU A 97 -0.23 31.59 22.96
CA LEU A 97 0.52 32.39 22.00
C LEU A 97 -0.40 33.43 21.35
N HIS A 98 -1.60 33.05 20.92
CA HIS A 98 -2.59 33.95 20.35
C HIS A 98 -3.04 35.04 21.34
N ARG A 99 -3.35 34.67 22.59
CA ARG A 99 -3.69 35.62 23.67
C ARG A 99 -2.52 36.55 23.98
N ALA A 100 -1.30 36.05 23.96
CA ALA A 100 -0.09 36.84 24.10
C ALA A 100 0.06 37.86 22.96
N HIS A 101 -0.51 37.64 21.78
CA HIS A 101 -0.56 38.64 20.70
C HIS A 101 -1.82 39.54 20.74
N GLY A 102 -2.63 39.46 21.80
CA GLY A 102 -3.79 40.32 22.01
C GLY A 102 -5.08 39.83 21.36
N GLY A 103 -5.12 38.57 20.93
CA GLY A 103 -6.35 37.91 20.55
C GLY A 103 -7.24 37.63 21.77
N ARG A 104 -8.57 37.69 21.59
CA ARG A 104 -9.55 37.58 22.69
C ARG A 104 -10.37 36.29 22.66
N ARG A 105 -10.36 35.55 21.54
CA ARG A 105 -11.11 34.30 21.33
C ARG A 105 -10.36 33.42 20.34
N ALA A 106 -9.74 32.36 20.84
CA ALA A 106 -9.19 31.28 20.03
C ALA A 106 -9.57 29.95 20.69
N SER A 107 -10.01 29.02 19.86
CA SER A 107 -10.18 27.62 20.18
C SER A 107 -9.37 26.83 19.17
N VAL A 108 -8.36 26.13 19.64
CA VAL A 108 -7.53 25.25 18.83
C VAL A 108 -7.70 23.85 19.40
N ASP A 109 -8.08 22.91 18.55
CA ASP A 109 -8.14 21.49 18.88
C ASP A 109 -7.42 20.72 17.76
N LEU A 110 -6.14 20.48 18.00
CA LEU A 110 -5.31 19.77 17.03
C LEU A 110 -5.68 18.29 16.93
N TYR A 111 -6.28 17.70 17.95
CA TYR A 111 -6.70 16.29 17.94
C TYR A 111 -7.91 16.10 17.00
N HIS A 112 -8.96 16.90 17.16
CA HIS A 112 -10.13 16.88 16.28
C HIS A 112 -9.97 17.73 15.00
N ARG A 113 -8.81 18.36 14.82
CA ARG A 113 -8.48 19.25 13.68
C ARG A 113 -9.45 20.44 13.55
N VAL A 114 -10.02 20.87 14.67
CA VAL A 114 -10.92 22.03 14.74
C VAL A 114 -10.11 23.25 15.14
N ARG A 115 -10.31 24.36 14.43
CA ARG A 115 -9.72 25.63 14.83
C ARG A 115 -10.66 26.78 14.54
N SER A 116 -10.77 27.69 15.48
CA SER A 116 -11.50 28.94 15.30
C SER A 116 -10.79 30.05 16.07
N TRP A 117 -10.61 31.20 15.46
CA TRP A 117 -10.04 32.35 16.14
C TRP A 117 -10.47 33.65 15.47
N ALA A 118 -10.51 34.72 16.26
CA ALA A 118 -10.62 36.07 15.73
C ALA A 118 -9.21 36.63 15.51
N THR A 119 -8.88 36.98 14.26
CA THR A 119 -7.57 37.58 13.95
C THR A 119 -7.36 38.83 14.80
N PRO A 120 -6.21 38.98 15.49
CA PRO A 120 -5.95 40.18 16.25
C PRO A 120 -5.94 41.40 15.32
N GLY A 121 -6.72 42.43 15.66
CA GLY A 121 -6.78 43.64 14.86
C GLY A 121 -5.41 44.31 14.72
N GLU A 122 -5.24 45.10 13.66
CA GLU A 122 -4.01 45.84 13.44
C GLU A 122 -3.68 46.71 14.66
N PRO A 123 -2.42 46.71 15.11
CA PRO A 123 -2.08 47.54 16.25
C PRO A 123 -1.99 49.02 15.86
N PHE A 124 -2.54 49.90 16.68
CA PHE A 124 -2.50 51.35 16.47
C PHE A 124 -1.06 51.88 16.30
N PRO A 125 -0.77 52.80 15.36
CA PRO A 125 0.57 53.31 15.12
C PRO A 125 0.99 54.35 16.17
N TRP A 126 2.05 54.07 16.93
CA TRP A 126 2.66 55.03 17.87
C TRP A 126 4.18 54.78 18.00
N PRO A 127 5.00 55.79 18.38
CA PRO A 127 6.46 55.68 18.39
C PRO A 127 6.98 54.56 19.32
N GLY A 128 7.85 53.68 18.81
CA GLY A 128 8.41 52.56 19.60
C GLY A 128 7.53 51.31 19.68
N ARG A 129 6.31 51.34 19.13
CA ARG A 129 5.41 50.17 18.99
C ARG A 129 6.10 48.97 18.38
N ARG A 130 6.80 49.13 17.25
CA ARG A 130 7.47 48.02 16.54
C ARG A 130 8.43 47.26 17.47
N ARG A 131 9.24 47.99 18.24
CA ARG A 131 10.17 47.41 19.22
C ARG A 131 9.42 46.68 20.35
N ARG A 132 8.34 47.25 20.89
CA ARG A 132 7.53 46.59 21.92
C ARG A 132 6.80 45.36 21.40
N THR A 133 6.23 45.41 20.19
CA THR A 133 5.59 44.25 19.53
C THR A 133 6.59 43.14 19.29
N ALA A 134 7.78 43.45 18.76
CA ALA A 134 8.82 42.46 18.53
C ALA A 134 9.29 41.82 19.85
N ALA A 135 9.56 42.61 20.89
CA ALA A 135 9.97 42.08 22.20
C ALA A 135 8.88 41.20 22.85
N ARG A 136 7.60 41.58 22.71
CA ARG A 136 6.46 40.79 23.16
C ARG A 136 6.34 39.48 22.38
N SER A 137 6.47 39.55 21.05
CA SER A 137 6.42 38.38 20.18
C SER A 137 7.57 37.41 20.47
N ALA A 138 8.78 37.92 20.72
CA ALA A 138 9.94 37.13 21.12
C ALA A 138 9.69 36.35 22.41
N ARG A 139 9.24 37.03 23.48
CA ARG A 139 8.91 36.38 24.76
C ARG A 139 7.81 35.33 24.59
N ALA A 140 6.77 35.64 23.82
CA ALA A 140 5.66 34.72 23.60
C ALA A 140 6.10 33.49 22.78
N GLN A 141 6.95 33.65 21.77
CA GLN A 141 7.53 32.56 21.00
C GLN A 141 8.43 31.67 21.86
N GLN A 142 9.24 32.26 22.74
CA GLN A 142 10.08 31.51 23.67
C GLN A 142 9.24 30.66 24.63
N VAL A 143 8.24 31.25 25.28
CA VAL A 143 7.33 30.51 26.18
C VAL A 143 6.58 29.40 25.43
N PHE A 144 6.19 29.64 24.18
CA PHE A 144 5.57 28.63 23.34
C PHE A 144 6.52 27.47 23.05
N LEU A 145 7.77 27.75 22.68
CA LEU A 145 8.79 26.74 22.41
C LEU A 145 9.11 25.91 23.65
N GLU A 146 9.27 26.54 24.82
CA GLU A 146 9.51 25.85 26.09
C GLU A 146 8.37 24.87 26.41
N ARG A 147 7.12 25.28 26.20
CA ARG A 147 5.94 24.42 26.39
C ARG A 147 5.85 23.30 25.36
N LEU A 148 6.17 23.60 24.11
CA LEU A 148 6.20 22.62 23.04
C LEU A 148 7.27 21.56 23.32
N GLU A 149 8.45 21.97 23.76
CA GLU A 149 9.55 21.10 24.12
C GLU A 149 9.16 20.21 25.31
N HIS A 150 8.60 20.79 26.37
CA HIS A 150 8.13 20.03 27.52
C HIS A 150 7.08 18.97 27.11
N ALA A 151 6.07 19.36 26.32
CA ALA A 151 5.06 18.44 25.83
C ALA A 151 5.67 17.34 24.93
N ALA A 152 6.68 17.68 24.12
CA ALA A 152 7.38 16.72 23.28
C ALA A 152 8.23 15.74 24.11
N GLN A 153 8.86 16.20 25.18
CA GLN A 153 9.60 15.35 26.12
C GLN A 153 8.67 14.36 26.83
N GLU A 154 7.46 14.78 27.23
CA GLU A 154 6.46 13.87 27.80
C GLU A 154 5.95 12.81 26.80
N TYR A 155 5.81 13.19 25.53
CA TYR A 155 5.37 12.29 24.46
C TYR A 155 6.49 11.35 23.96
N ARG A 156 7.74 11.75 24.12
CA ARG A 156 8.93 11.07 23.58
C ARG A 156 8.97 9.55 23.84
N PRO A 157 8.71 9.03 25.06
CA PRO A 157 8.78 7.58 25.30
C PRO A 157 7.80 6.78 24.44
N VAL A 158 6.59 7.31 24.24
CA VAL A 158 5.58 6.68 23.39
C VAL A 158 5.95 6.79 21.92
N ARG A 159 6.51 7.92 21.50
CA ARG A 159 7.00 8.11 20.13
C ARG A 159 8.09 7.10 19.79
N GLU A 160 9.11 6.97 20.64
CA GLU A 160 10.24 6.06 20.45
C GLU A 160 9.80 4.59 20.45
N GLU A 161 8.85 4.20 21.32
CA GLU A 161 8.25 2.87 21.31
C GLU A 161 7.57 2.57 19.96
N ILE A 162 6.74 3.50 19.48
CA ILE A 162 6.04 3.35 18.20
C ILE A 162 7.03 3.27 17.03
N GLU A 163 8.05 4.14 17.00
CA GLU A 163 9.09 4.16 15.98
C GLU A 163 9.85 2.83 15.93
N ALA A 164 10.22 2.26 17.09
CA ALA A 164 10.89 0.98 17.17
C ALA A 164 10.02 -0.16 16.61
N LEU A 165 8.72 -0.19 16.93
CA LEU A 165 7.79 -1.19 16.39
C LEU A 165 7.56 -1.04 14.89
N VAL A 166 7.46 0.20 14.39
CA VAL A 166 7.36 0.48 12.95
C VAL A 166 8.62 0.00 12.23
N ALA A 167 9.81 0.26 12.79
CA ALA A 167 11.08 -0.16 12.22
C ALA A 167 11.20 -1.69 12.16
N ALA A 168 10.87 -2.39 13.26
CA ALA A 168 10.87 -3.85 13.30
C ALA A 168 9.90 -4.44 12.27
N HIS A 169 8.67 -3.92 12.19
CA HIS A 169 7.70 -4.37 11.20
C HIS A 169 8.17 -4.14 9.75
N ARG A 170 8.78 -2.99 9.47
CA ARG A 170 9.36 -2.71 8.14
C ARG A 170 10.50 -3.67 7.80
N ALA A 171 11.36 -4.00 8.76
CA ALA A 171 12.43 -4.96 8.56
C ALA A 171 11.89 -6.37 8.27
N GLU A 172 10.85 -6.82 8.98
CA GLU A 172 10.16 -8.09 8.69
C GLU A 172 9.55 -8.10 7.29
N GLN A 173 8.84 -7.02 6.90
CA GLN A 173 8.26 -6.91 5.56
C GLN A 173 9.34 -6.91 4.47
N GLN A 174 10.46 -6.24 4.69
CA GLN A 174 11.59 -6.24 3.76
C GLN A 174 12.21 -7.63 3.64
N ALA A 175 12.39 -8.37 4.74
CA ALA A 175 12.91 -9.73 4.70
C ALA A 175 11.98 -10.66 3.90
N VAL A 176 10.67 -10.61 4.14
CA VAL A 176 9.67 -11.39 3.38
C VAL A 176 9.67 -11.01 1.90
N GLN A 177 9.79 -9.72 1.57
CA GLN A 177 9.87 -9.26 0.18
C GLN A 177 11.16 -9.72 -0.50
N GLU A 178 12.29 -9.66 0.20
CA GLU A 178 13.59 -10.12 -0.28
C GLU A 178 13.58 -11.62 -0.55
N GLU A 179 13.03 -12.43 0.36
CA GLU A 179 12.85 -13.87 0.17
C GLU A 179 11.96 -14.17 -1.04
N ARG A 180 10.83 -13.45 -1.18
CA ARG A 180 9.96 -13.57 -2.35
C ARG A 180 10.68 -13.18 -3.64
N ARG A 181 11.51 -12.13 -3.61
CA ARG A 181 12.30 -11.70 -4.78
C ARG A 181 13.31 -12.77 -5.17
N ARG A 182 14.07 -13.31 -4.20
CA ARG A 182 15.02 -14.40 -4.42
C ARG A 182 14.33 -15.65 -4.96
N ALA A 183 13.17 -16.03 -4.41
CA ALA A 183 12.39 -17.15 -4.91
C ALA A 183 11.91 -16.91 -6.35
N ALA A 184 11.43 -15.71 -6.67
CA ALA A 184 11.02 -15.35 -8.03
C ALA A 184 12.20 -15.32 -9.01
N GLU A 185 13.38 -14.87 -8.58
CA GLU A 185 14.60 -14.89 -9.38
C GLU A 185 15.08 -16.32 -9.66
N ARG A 186 15.09 -17.20 -8.65
CA ARG A 186 15.38 -18.63 -8.82
C ARG A 186 14.42 -19.28 -9.82
N LEU A 187 13.11 -19.04 -9.66
CA LEU A 187 12.09 -19.53 -10.57
C LEU A 187 12.34 -19.07 -12.01
N ARG A 188 12.62 -17.76 -12.21
CA ARG A 188 12.93 -17.20 -13.54
C ARG A 188 14.19 -17.83 -14.14
N GLN A 189 15.20 -18.08 -13.33
CA GLN A 189 16.43 -18.72 -13.78
C GLN A 189 16.16 -20.15 -14.25
N VAL A 190 15.45 -20.97 -13.46
CA VAL A 190 15.08 -22.34 -13.85
C VAL A 190 14.27 -22.33 -15.15
N VAL A 191 13.23 -21.49 -15.24
CA VAL A 191 12.41 -21.36 -16.45
C VAL A 191 13.27 -21.02 -17.67
N ARG A 192 14.18 -20.05 -17.55
CA ARG A 192 15.06 -19.63 -18.66
C ARG A 192 16.04 -20.74 -19.06
N THR A 193 16.62 -21.44 -18.08
CA THR A 193 17.54 -22.57 -18.35
C THR A 193 16.83 -23.66 -19.13
N VAL A 194 15.67 -24.14 -18.64
CA VAL A 194 14.91 -25.20 -19.30
C VAL A 194 14.38 -24.75 -20.67
N ALA A 195 13.98 -23.48 -20.82
CA ALA A 195 13.53 -22.90 -22.09
C ALA A 195 14.61 -22.81 -23.18
N SER A 196 15.89 -22.73 -22.80
CA SER A 196 17.01 -22.59 -23.73
C SER A 196 17.74 -23.89 -24.03
N HIS A 197 17.62 -24.90 -23.17
CA HIS A 197 18.37 -26.15 -23.30
C HIS A 197 17.81 -27.11 -24.35
N ARG A 198 16.50 -27.02 -24.66
CA ARG A 198 15.83 -27.96 -25.56
C ARG A 198 15.42 -27.33 -26.88
N HIS A 199 15.63 -28.12 -27.93
CA HIS A 199 15.20 -27.78 -29.28
C HIS A 199 13.87 -28.45 -29.58
N TRP A 200 12.84 -27.62 -29.71
CA TRP A 200 11.49 -27.99 -30.06
C TRP A 200 11.30 -27.98 -31.56
N VAL A 201 10.40 -28.83 -32.01
CA VAL A 201 9.93 -28.88 -33.40
C VAL A 201 8.41 -28.96 -33.40
N HIS A 202 7.81 -28.39 -34.43
CA HIS A 202 6.38 -28.53 -34.68
C HIS A 202 6.13 -28.92 -36.13
N ALA A 203 5.12 -29.74 -36.35
CA ALA A 203 4.70 -30.17 -37.68
C ALA A 203 3.18 -30.28 -37.77
N PRO A 204 2.57 -29.85 -38.87
CA PRO A 204 1.15 -30.07 -39.09
C PRO A 204 0.87 -31.58 -39.23
N SER A 205 -0.24 -32.03 -38.64
CA SER A 205 -0.75 -33.38 -38.85
C SER A 205 -1.23 -33.54 -40.29
N ARG A 206 -1.44 -34.79 -40.74
CA ARG A 206 -1.93 -35.10 -42.10
C ARG A 206 -3.26 -34.40 -42.45
N SER A 207 -4.07 -34.04 -41.45
CA SER A 207 -5.34 -33.32 -41.66
C SER A 207 -5.20 -31.80 -41.64
N GLY A 208 -4.02 -31.26 -41.34
CA GLY A 208 -3.72 -29.82 -41.25
C GLY A 208 -4.41 -29.08 -40.10
N ARG A 209 -5.31 -29.73 -39.34
CA ARG A 209 -6.09 -29.11 -38.24
C ARG A 209 -5.38 -29.14 -36.88
N THR A 210 -4.39 -30.02 -36.74
CA THR A 210 -3.62 -30.18 -35.52
C THR A 210 -2.15 -29.96 -35.84
N VAL A 211 -1.44 -29.24 -34.99
CA VAL A 211 0.01 -29.11 -35.03
C VAL A 211 0.58 -29.92 -33.88
N ASN A 212 1.38 -30.93 -34.22
CA ASN A 212 2.06 -31.78 -33.26
C ASN A 212 3.37 -31.11 -32.85
N ILE A 213 3.61 -31.03 -31.55
CA ILE A 213 4.77 -30.36 -30.96
C ILE A 213 5.54 -31.39 -30.14
N GLY A 214 6.84 -31.48 -30.35
CA GLY A 214 7.71 -32.39 -29.62
C GLY A 214 9.15 -31.90 -29.62
N ILE A 215 10.05 -32.74 -29.10
CA ILE A 215 11.49 -32.44 -29.04
C ILE A 215 12.17 -32.98 -30.29
N SER A 216 13.11 -32.21 -30.85
CA SER A 216 13.92 -32.64 -31.98
C SER A 216 14.83 -33.80 -31.57
N PRO A 217 14.82 -34.95 -32.28
CA PRO A 217 15.83 -35.98 -32.07
C PRO A 217 17.23 -35.46 -32.46
N GLU A 218 18.26 -35.96 -31.77
CA GLU A 218 19.59 -35.35 -31.71
C GLU A 218 20.41 -35.42 -33.03
N ALA A 219 20.01 -36.20 -34.04
CA ALA A 219 20.79 -36.40 -35.29
C ALA A 219 19.96 -36.29 -36.59
N PRO A 220 20.59 -35.98 -37.75
CA PRO A 220 19.92 -35.42 -38.91
C PRO A 220 19.43 -36.50 -39.90
N SER A 221 18.17 -36.39 -40.30
CA SER A 221 17.72 -36.85 -41.60
C SER A 221 17.17 -35.62 -42.31
N GLU A 222 17.87 -35.16 -43.34
CA GLU A 222 17.48 -33.95 -44.08
C GLU A 222 16.20 -34.14 -44.90
N PRO A 223 15.43 -33.06 -45.11
CA PRO A 223 15.54 -31.75 -44.45
C PRO A 223 14.84 -31.78 -43.08
N ALA A 224 15.61 -31.64 -42.00
CA ALA A 224 15.08 -31.62 -40.64
C ALA A 224 14.38 -30.28 -40.36
N PRO A 225 13.23 -30.27 -39.66
CA PRO A 225 12.56 -29.03 -39.27
C PRO A 225 13.48 -28.14 -38.41
N PRO A 226 13.32 -26.80 -38.47
CA PRO A 226 14.12 -25.88 -37.68
C PRO A 226 13.97 -26.19 -36.19
N ARG A 227 15.11 -26.27 -35.51
CA ARG A 227 15.22 -26.49 -34.07
C ARG A 227 14.99 -25.15 -33.37
N LEU A 228 13.94 -25.07 -32.55
CA LEU A 228 13.51 -23.83 -31.89
C LEU A 228 13.73 -23.92 -30.38
N THR A 229 14.24 -22.87 -29.75
CA THR A 229 14.12 -22.69 -28.30
C THR A 229 12.63 -22.56 -27.91
N ALA A 230 12.29 -22.68 -26.63
CA ALA A 230 10.89 -22.54 -26.20
C ALA A 230 10.29 -21.16 -26.53
N TYR A 231 11.11 -20.10 -26.51
CA TYR A 231 10.70 -18.74 -26.90
C TYR A 231 10.44 -18.63 -28.40
N GLU A 232 11.32 -19.18 -29.24
CA GLU A 232 11.13 -19.19 -30.69
C GLU A 232 9.95 -20.08 -31.10
N LEU A 233 9.72 -21.18 -30.36
CA LEU A 233 8.55 -22.03 -30.52
C LEU A 233 7.27 -21.24 -30.21
N GLU A 234 7.23 -20.48 -29.11
CA GLU A 234 6.08 -19.65 -28.78
C GLU A 234 5.75 -18.70 -29.93
N GLU A 235 6.74 -17.97 -30.44
CA GLU A 235 6.55 -17.00 -31.54
C GLU A 235 6.02 -17.70 -32.80
N SER A 236 6.61 -18.83 -33.18
CA SER A 236 6.20 -19.61 -34.34
C SER A 236 4.78 -20.15 -34.21
N LEU A 237 4.40 -20.67 -33.03
CA LEU A 237 3.05 -21.17 -32.79
C LEU A 237 2.01 -20.03 -32.74
N LEU A 238 2.37 -18.87 -32.19
CA LEU A 238 1.51 -17.68 -32.20
C LEU A 238 1.28 -17.15 -33.62
N GLU A 239 2.32 -17.11 -34.45
CA GLU A 239 2.20 -16.73 -35.85
C GLU A 239 1.28 -17.68 -36.60
N LEU A 240 1.52 -18.99 -36.47
CA LEU A 240 0.71 -20.03 -37.09
C LEU A 240 -0.77 -19.98 -36.64
N TRP A 241 -1.00 -19.69 -35.36
CA TRP A 241 -2.36 -19.51 -34.82
C TRP A 241 -3.07 -18.27 -35.36
N ARG A 242 -2.33 -17.20 -35.70
CA ARG A 242 -2.87 -15.96 -36.28
C ARG A 242 -3.12 -16.09 -37.78
N SER A 243 -2.26 -16.80 -38.51
CA SER A 243 -2.29 -16.90 -39.97
C SER A 243 -3.24 -17.98 -40.50
N THR A 244 -3.57 -18.99 -39.68
CA THR A 244 -4.38 -20.14 -40.12
C THR A 244 -5.85 -20.01 -39.70
N SER A 245 -6.76 -20.16 -40.67
CA SER A 245 -8.20 -20.23 -40.44
C SER A 245 -8.79 -21.53 -41.03
N PRO A 246 -9.47 -22.39 -40.23
CA PRO A 246 -9.74 -22.23 -38.80
C PRO A 246 -8.49 -22.37 -37.93
N ARG A 247 -8.53 -21.79 -36.72
CA ARG A 247 -7.41 -21.82 -35.78
C ARG A 247 -6.98 -23.26 -35.47
N PRO A 248 -5.68 -23.57 -35.51
CA PRO A 248 -5.17 -24.92 -35.30
C PRO A 248 -5.23 -25.32 -33.83
N ARG A 249 -5.32 -26.63 -33.58
CA ARG A 249 -5.14 -27.21 -32.24
C ARG A 249 -3.68 -27.63 -32.06
N PHE A 250 -3.12 -27.36 -30.89
CA PHE A 250 -1.76 -27.77 -30.55
C PHE A 250 -1.81 -29.07 -29.75
N ALA A 251 -1.14 -30.11 -30.26
CA ALA A 251 -0.99 -31.40 -29.58
C ALA A 251 0.46 -31.52 -29.10
N TRP A 252 0.63 -31.56 -27.79
CA TRP A 252 1.93 -31.66 -27.15
C TRP A 252 2.29 -33.11 -26.91
N ASP A 253 3.51 -33.50 -27.28
CA ASP A 253 4.08 -34.80 -26.97
C ASP A 253 4.19 -35.01 -25.45
N PRO A 254 3.50 -36.02 -24.87
CA PRO A 254 3.54 -36.29 -23.44
C PRO A 254 4.94 -36.57 -22.90
N ASP A 255 5.79 -37.25 -23.68
CA ASP A 255 7.14 -37.60 -23.23
C ASP A 255 8.02 -36.34 -23.15
N ALA A 256 7.89 -35.46 -24.14
CA ALA A 256 8.53 -34.15 -24.12
C ALA A 256 8.08 -33.28 -22.94
N CYS A 257 6.79 -33.32 -22.59
CA CYS A 257 6.27 -32.60 -21.42
C CYS A 257 6.86 -33.17 -20.12
N ALA A 258 6.89 -34.49 -19.97
CA ALA A 258 7.41 -35.17 -18.78
C ALA A 258 8.93 -34.97 -18.58
N GLU A 259 9.68 -34.80 -19.67
CA GLU A 259 11.09 -34.42 -19.62
C GLU A 259 11.30 -33.01 -19.06
N VAL A 260 10.52 -32.01 -19.49
CA VAL A 260 10.57 -30.64 -18.94
C VAL A 260 10.27 -30.63 -17.45
N GLU A 261 9.26 -31.39 -17.01
CA GLU A 261 8.89 -31.51 -15.60
C GLU A 261 10.00 -32.18 -14.77
N ARG A 262 10.72 -33.15 -15.34
CA ARG A 262 11.90 -33.76 -14.72
C ARG A 262 13.04 -32.76 -14.58
N GLU A 263 13.38 -32.02 -15.63
CA GLU A 263 14.45 -31.01 -15.56
C GLU A 263 14.16 -29.91 -14.54
N CYS A 264 12.91 -29.42 -14.49
CA CYS A 264 12.52 -28.43 -13.49
C CYS A 264 12.68 -28.98 -12.06
N ARG A 265 12.33 -30.26 -11.84
CA ARG A 265 12.54 -30.95 -10.56
C ARG A 265 14.02 -31.11 -10.23
N ASP A 266 14.85 -31.50 -11.20
CA ASP A 266 16.29 -31.70 -11.01
C ASP A 266 17.02 -30.37 -10.71
N LEU A 267 16.51 -29.26 -11.23
CA LEU A 267 16.96 -27.90 -10.92
C LEU A 267 16.38 -27.32 -9.62
N GLY A 268 15.58 -28.10 -8.87
CA GLY A 268 15.08 -27.74 -7.55
C GLY A 268 13.77 -26.96 -7.51
N GLU A 269 13.08 -26.78 -8.64
CA GLU A 269 11.79 -26.08 -8.74
C GLU A 269 10.76 -26.99 -9.43
N PRO A 270 10.17 -27.98 -8.74
CA PRO A 270 9.21 -28.90 -9.34
C PRO A 270 7.95 -28.15 -9.78
N MET A 271 7.66 -28.16 -11.08
CA MET A 271 6.48 -27.53 -11.66
C MET A 271 5.92 -28.35 -12.82
N ALA A 272 4.59 -28.27 -13.02
CA ALA A 272 3.94 -28.91 -14.16
C ALA A 272 4.31 -28.19 -15.47
N PHE A 273 4.34 -28.91 -16.59
CA PHE A 273 4.69 -28.38 -17.90
C PHE A 273 3.86 -27.15 -18.27
N SER A 274 2.55 -27.18 -18.01
CA SER A 274 1.66 -26.06 -18.28
C SER A 274 1.98 -24.80 -17.45
N THR A 275 2.50 -24.98 -16.23
CA THR A 275 2.93 -23.87 -15.38
C THR A 275 4.23 -23.27 -15.92
N TRP A 276 5.19 -24.13 -16.28
CA TRP A 276 6.44 -23.71 -16.93
C TRP A 276 6.18 -22.96 -18.25
N TRP A 277 5.35 -23.50 -19.13
CA TRP A 277 5.01 -22.86 -20.42
C TRP A 277 4.33 -21.51 -20.22
N ASN A 278 3.45 -21.37 -19.22
CA ASN A 278 2.86 -20.07 -18.89
C ASN A 278 3.89 -19.06 -18.39
N GLN A 279 4.97 -19.50 -17.71
CA GLN A 279 6.07 -18.62 -17.31
C GLN A 279 6.92 -18.19 -18.51
N VAL A 280 7.23 -19.10 -19.43
CA VAL A 280 7.94 -18.80 -20.69
C VAL A 280 7.16 -17.74 -21.49
N THR A 281 5.87 -17.97 -21.67
CA THR A 281 4.97 -17.16 -22.51
C THR A 281 4.38 -15.93 -21.81
N ARG A 282 4.90 -15.58 -20.63
CA ARG A 282 4.45 -14.43 -19.82
C ARG A 282 2.93 -14.38 -19.60
N HIS A 283 2.31 -15.55 -19.39
CA HIS A 283 0.88 -15.72 -19.15
C HIS A 283 -0.04 -15.33 -20.32
N THR A 284 0.48 -15.26 -21.55
CA THR A 284 -0.34 -15.01 -22.75
C THR A 284 -1.03 -16.27 -23.29
N TRP A 285 -0.66 -17.43 -22.75
CA TRP A 285 -1.26 -18.73 -23.02
C TRP A 285 -2.14 -19.16 -21.85
N ARG A 286 -3.14 -19.98 -22.17
CA ARG A 286 -4.02 -20.61 -21.18
C ARG A 286 -3.73 -22.10 -21.08
N THR A 287 -3.87 -22.63 -19.88
CA THR A 287 -3.81 -24.08 -19.65
C THR A 287 -5.16 -24.70 -19.98
N THR A 288 -5.17 -25.72 -20.85
CA THR A 288 -6.37 -26.51 -21.15
C THR A 288 -6.10 -28.00 -20.89
N PRO A 289 -7.13 -28.86 -20.80
CA PRO A 289 -6.93 -30.31 -20.65
C PRO A 289 -6.11 -30.95 -21.77
N SER A 290 -6.09 -30.34 -22.96
CA SER A 290 -5.29 -30.78 -24.11
C SER A 290 -3.89 -30.14 -24.17
N GLY A 291 -3.50 -29.40 -23.12
CA GLY A 291 -2.23 -28.69 -23.04
C GLY A 291 -2.36 -27.18 -23.24
N PRO A 292 -1.22 -26.46 -23.25
CA PRO A 292 -1.20 -25.02 -23.47
C PRO A 292 -1.77 -24.61 -24.83
N THR A 293 -2.56 -23.53 -24.85
CA THR A 293 -3.11 -22.93 -26.08
C THR A 293 -3.08 -21.40 -25.98
N PRO A 294 -2.87 -20.64 -27.07
CA PRO A 294 -2.91 -19.18 -27.03
C PRO A 294 -4.24 -18.67 -26.48
N ALA A 295 -4.19 -17.65 -25.62
CA ALA A 295 -5.40 -16.96 -25.21
C ALA A 295 -5.92 -16.10 -26.38
N PRO A 296 -7.24 -16.01 -26.61
CA PRO A 296 -7.77 -15.02 -27.53
C PRO A 296 -7.38 -13.62 -27.04
N PRO A 297 -7.17 -12.65 -27.96
CA PRO A 297 -6.92 -11.28 -27.55
C PRO A 297 -8.04 -10.82 -26.62
N PRO A 298 -7.74 -10.05 -25.56
CA PRO A 298 -8.77 -9.56 -24.66
C PRO A 298 -9.81 -8.82 -25.49
N THR A 299 -11.07 -9.24 -25.37
CA THR A 299 -12.18 -8.54 -26.00
C THR A 299 -12.17 -7.12 -25.45
N ARG A 300 -11.76 -6.15 -26.28
CA ARG A 300 -11.80 -4.74 -25.90
C ARG A 300 -13.26 -4.47 -25.52
N PRO A 301 -13.56 -3.97 -24.30
CA PRO A 301 -14.92 -3.54 -24.01
C PRO A 301 -15.29 -2.53 -25.08
N SER A 302 -16.37 -2.83 -25.81
CA SER A 302 -16.81 -2.03 -26.94
C SER A 302 -17.16 -0.63 -26.42
N PHE A 303 -16.26 0.33 -26.61
CA PHE A 303 -16.53 1.75 -26.44
C PHE A 303 -17.44 2.15 -27.60
N GLY A 304 -18.76 1.95 -27.43
CA GLY A 304 -19.73 2.22 -28.48
C GLY A 304 -21.10 1.61 -28.21
N GLY A 305 -21.71 2.00 -27.10
CA GLY A 305 -23.10 1.71 -26.77
C GLY A 305 -23.73 2.91 -26.09
N THR A 306 -24.05 3.93 -26.88
CA THR A 306 -25.04 4.95 -26.50
C THR A 306 -26.38 4.25 -26.27
N GLY A 307 -26.79 4.15 -25.00
CA GLY A 307 -28.05 3.56 -24.59
C GLY A 307 -28.42 4.06 -23.19
N SER A 308 -29.25 5.09 -23.19
CA SER A 308 -29.95 5.71 -22.06
C SER A 308 -30.67 4.69 -21.14
N LEU A 309 -30.94 5.14 -19.90
CA LEU A 309 -31.77 4.55 -18.82
C LEU A 309 -30.99 3.65 -17.84
N GLY A 310 -30.85 3.95 -16.55
CA GLY A 310 -31.41 5.01 -15.72
C GLY A 310 -31.08 4.75 -14.24
N SER A 311 -31.17 5.84 -13.46
CA SER A 311 -31.62 5.87 -12.05
C SER A 311 -30.61 5.65 -10.91
N GLY A 312 -30.23 6.79 -10.29
CA GLY A 312 -29.95 6.97 -8.85
C GLY A 312 -28.46 6.86 -8.45
N GLY A 313 -27.71 7.92 -8.19
CA GLY A 313 -27.89 8.97 -7.17
C GLY A 313 -27.21 8.50 -5.87
N TYR A 314 -26.22 9.13 -5.23
CA TYR A 314 -25.75 10.51 -5.18
C TYR A 314 -24.24 10.51 -4.80
N ILE A 315 -23.41 11.31 -5.48
CA ILE A 315 -22.17 11.88 -4.93
C ILE A 315 -22.11 13.36 -5.38
N GLY A 316 -21.85 14.24 -4.41
CA GLY A 316 -21.59 15.67 -4.59
C GLY A 316 -22.28 16.43 -3.45
N GLY A 317 -21.60 17.13 -2.54
CA GLY A 317 -20.34 17.85 -2.67
C GLY A 317 -20.63 19.34 -2.55
N PHE A 318 -20.24 19.93 -1.42
CA PHE A 318 -19.87 21.35 -1.18
C PHE A 318 -20.69 22.49 -1.79
N GLY A 319 -21.14 23.42 -0.92
CA GLY A 319 -20.93 24.85 -1.18
C GLY A 319 -22.09 25.83 -0.90
N THR A 320 -21.97 26.56 0.21
CA THR A 320 -22.21 28.01 0.40
C THR A 320 -23.61 28.64 0.42
N SER A 321 -23.76 29.54 1.43
CA SER A 321 -24.65 30.72 1.56
C SER A 321 -26.11 30.40 1.89
N PHE A 322 -26.73 30.84 2.99
CA PHE A 322 -26.60 32.04 3.84
C PHE A 322 -26.54 31.70 5.34
#